data_AF-A0AAN7UIZ5-F1
#
_entry.id   AF-A0AAN7UIZ5-F1
#
_cell.length_a   1.000
_cell.length_b   1.000
_cell.length_c   1.000
_cell.angle_alpha   90.00
_cell.angle_beta   90.00
_cell.angle_gamma   90.00
#
_symmetry.space_group_name_H-M   'P 1'
#
loop_
_entity.id
_entity.type
_entity.pdbx_description
1 polymer ?
#
loop_
_entity_poly.entity_id
_entity_poly.type
_entity_poly.pdbx_seq_one_letter_code
_entity_poly.pdbx_strand_id
1 'polypeptide(L)'
;MSYSSNWIIDWSIGSVHKQPLNDITFELKCETVGLFRGIDAVQQYQDAVRLYLASPEPIVFTYNDLVACDILVEKTSVKLAAAVDWAQAGWYPAY
;
A
#
# COMPACT_ATOMS: atom_id res chain seq x y z
N MET A 1 -30.32 -15.87 -18.36
CA MET A 1 -28.86 -15.96 -18.16
C MET A 1 -28.23 -14.62 -18.51
N SER A 2 -27.17 -14.27 -17.79
CA SER A 2 -26.37 -13.03 -17.84
C SER A 2 -26.77 -11.97 -16.80
N TYR A 3 -26.15 -12.06 -15.62
CA TYR A 3 -25.99 -10.92 -14.71
C TYR A 3 -24.55 -10.43 -14.91
N SER A 4 -24.39 -9.20 -15.41
CA SER A 4 -23.08 -8.55 -15.52
C SER A 4 -22.65 -8.04 -14.15
N SER A 5 -21.61 -8.65 -13.59
CA SER A 5 -21.01 -8.31 -12.31
C SER A 5 -20.03 -7.14 -12.45
N ASN A 6 -20.52 -5.90 -12.47
CA ASN A 6 -19.68 -4.69 -12.63
C ASN A 6 -19.62 -3.76 -11.40
N TRP A 7 -20.11 -4.17 -10.23
CA TRP A 7 -20.36 -3.22 -9.13
C TRP A 7 -19.29 -3.19 -8.02
N ILE A 8 -18.24 -4.02 -8.09
CA ILE A 8 -17.21 -4.08 -7.02
C ILE A 8 -16.08 -3.06 -7.25
N ILE A 9 -15.91 -2.56 -8.48
CA ILE A 9 -14.78 -1.68 -8.86
C ILE A 9 -15.12 -0.19 -8.66
N ASP A 10 -16.38 0.16 -8.39
CA ASP A 10 -16.87 1.55 -8.38
C ASP A 10 -16.55 2.31 -7.06
N TRP A 11 -15.89 1.65 -6.10
CA TRP A 11 -15.58 2.20 -4.76
C TRP A 11 -14.10 2.55 -4.53
N SER A 12 -13.22 2.31 -5.50
CA SER A 12 -11.82 2.71 -5.35
C SER A 12 -11.66 4.21 -5.65
N ILE A 13 -11.24 4.96 -4.63
CA ILE A 13 -10.88 6.40 -4.71
C ILE A 13 -9.53 6.54 -5.41
N GLY A 14 -9.37 5.87 -6.56
CA GLY A 14 -8.19 5.91 -7.40
C GLY A 14 -8.47 6.48 -8.79
N SER A 15 -9.73 6.72 -9.18
CA SER A 15 -10.04 7.13 -10.55
C SER A 15 -10.16 8.66 -10.71
N VAL A 16 -9.31 9.27 -11.52
CA VAL A 16 -9.62 10.56 -12.14
C VAL A 16 -10.68 10.26 -13.22
N HIS A 17 -11.90 10.78 -13.03
CA HIS A 17 -13.03 10.66 -13.96
C HIS A 17 -13.60 9.25 -14.23
N LYS A 18 -13.50 8.30 -13.29
CA LYS A 18 -14.13 6.96 -13.40
C LYS A 18 -13.67 6.12 -14.59
N GLN A 19 -12.48 6.38 -15.13
CA GLN A 19 -11.86 5.47 -16.09
C GLN A 19 -10.89 4.53 -15.38
N PRO A 20 -10.72 3.27 -15.86
CA PRO A 20 -9.66 2.39 -15.38
C PRO A 20 -8.31 3.09 -15.55
N LEU A 21 -7.48 3.11 -14.51
CA LEU A 21 -6.08 3.51 -14.67
C LEU A 21 -5.40 2.44 -15.52
N ASN A 22 -5.27 2.72 -16.82
CA ASN A 22 -4.59 1.80 -17.73
C ASN A 22 -3.07 1.95 -17.65
N ASP A 23 -2.55 3.11 -17.21
CA ASP A 23 -1.11 3.34 -17.09
C ASP A 23 -0.81 4.40 -16.02
N ILE A 24 0.03 4.08 -15.04
CA ILE A 24 0.72 5.08 -14.21
C ILE A 24 1.99 5.44 -14.94
N THR A 25 1.98 6.56 -15.66
CA THR A 25 3.20 7.10 -16.27
C THR A 25 3.97 7.87 -15.20
N PHE A 26 5.09 7.30 -14.73
CA PHE A 26 6.02 8.02 -13.87
C PHE A 26 6.83 8.98 -14.72
N GLU A 27 6.45 10.26 -14.73
CA GLU A 27 7.33 11.30 -15.26
C GLU A 27 8.38 11.62 -14.19
N LEU A 28 9.60 11.12 -14.40
CA LEU A 28 10.71 11.39 -13.51
C LEU A 28 11.11 12.87 -13.66
N LYS A 29 10.49 13.76 -12.88
CA LYS A 29 10.99 15.13 -12.72
C LYS A 29 12.33 15.06 -11.98
N CYS A 30 13.42 15.18 -12.73
CA CYS A 30 14.79 15.26 -12.20
C CYS A 30 15.01 16.39 -11.17
N GLU A 31 14.07 17.33 -11.04
CA GLU A 31 14.15 18.45 -10.09
C GLU A 31 13.49 18.19 -8.74
N THR A 32 12.84 17.04 -8.55
CA THR A 32 12.24 16.69 -7.25
C THR A 32 13.32 16.13 -6.33
N VAL A 33 14.26 16.99 -5.94
CA VAL A 33 15.18 16.70 -4.85
C VAL A 33 14.33 16.65 -3.57
N GLY A 34 14.32 15.49 -2.91
CA GLY A 34 13.65 15.32 -1.62
C GLY A 34 14.09 16.41 -0.63
N LEU A 35 13.23 16.68 0.36
CA LEU A 35 13.46 17.75 1.35
C LEU A 35 14.82 17.63 2.05
N PHE A 36 15.33 16.41 2.18
CA PHE A 36 16.57 16.05 2.84
C PHE A 36 17.66 15.74 1.81
N ARG A 37 18.88 16.24 2.04
CA ARG A 37 20.05 16.09 1.13
C ARG A 37 21.28 15.72 1.94
N GLY A 38 22.20 14.98 1.33
CA GLY A 38 23.46 14.56 1.95
C GLY A 38 23.46 13.09 2.40
N ILE A 39 24.57 12.62 2.96
CA ILE A 39 24.77 11.23 3.42
C ILE A 39 23.84 10.85 4.58
N ASP A 40 23.31 11.85 5.27
CA ASP A 40 22.43 11.77 6.43
C ASP A 40 20.94 12.01 6.08
N ALA A 41 20.59 12.16 4.80
CA ALA A 41 19.22 12.45 4.37
C ALA A 41 18.18 11.43 4.88
N VAL A 42 18.57 10.15 5.00
CA VAL A 42 17.72 9.08 5.57
C VAL A 42 17.45 9.32 7.06
N GLN A 43 18.48 9.69 7.83
CA GLN A 43 18.33 9.98 9.26
C GLN A 43 17.49 11.24 9.46
N GLN A 44 17.74 12.29 8.68
CA GLN A 44 16.94 13.52 8.75
C GLN A 44 15.46 13.25 8.43
N TYR A 45 15.18 12.39 7.45
CA TYR A 45 13.82 11.94 7.16
C TYR A 45 13.23 11.18 8.35
N GLN A 46 13.93 10.17 8.87
CA GLN A 46 13.50 9.36 10.00
C GLN A 46 13.17 10.21 11.23
N ASP A 47 14.04 11.15 11.56
CA ASP A 47 13.86 12.08 12.68
C ASP A 47 12.63 12.98 12.45
N ALA A 48 12.47 13.50 11.24
CA ALA A 48 11.35 14.38 10.89
C ALA A 48 9.99 13.68 10.98
N VAL A 49 9.91 12.41 10.57
CA VAL A 49 8.67 11.61 10.67
C VAL A 49 8.58 10.78 11.94
N ARG A 50 9.54 10.94 12.87
CA ARG A 50 9.61 10.16 14.13
C ARG A 50 9.59 8.64 13.89
N LEU A 51 10.18 8.21 12.78
CA LEU A 51 10.48 6.80 12.50
C LEU A 51 11.70 6.41 13.32
N TYR A 52 11.48 6.20 14.61
CA TYR A 52 12.45 5.54 15.46
C TYR A 52 12.38 4.05 15.15
N LEU A 53 13.49 3.46 14.69
CA LEU A 53 13.63 2.00 14.69
C LEU A 53 13.55 1.57 16.16
N ALA A 54 12.35 1.21 16.60
CA ALA A 54 12.14 0.67 17.93
C ALA A 54 12.93 -0.64 18.08
N SER A 55 13.16 -1.00 19.35
CA SER A 55 13.76 -2.23 19.89
C SER A 55 13.78 -3.45 18.95
N PRO A 56 14.74 -4.39 19.05
CA PRO A 56 14.72 -5.64 18.28
C PRO A 56 13.42 -6.42 18.50
N GLU A 57 12.44 -6.15 17.64
CA GLU A 57 11.20 -6.89 17.54
C GLU A 57 11.47 -8.20 16.78
N PRO A 58 10.71 -9.26 17.08
CA PRO A 58 10.87 -10.52 16.38
C PRO A 58 10.59 -10.31 14.89
N ILE A 59 11.43 -10.91 14.05
CA ILE A 59 11.18 -11.01 12.61
C ILE A 59 10.06 -12.03 12.40
N VAL A 60 8.95 -11.58 11.83
CA VAL A 60 7.77 -12.40 11.53
C VAL A 60 7.40 -12.23 10.06
N PHE A 61 6.61 -13.15 9.53
CA PHE A 61 6.04 -12.97 8.20
C PHE A 61 4.92 -11.91 8.28
N THR A 62 5.10 -10.77 7.60
CA THR A 62 4.12 -9.68 7.55
C THR A 62 3.59 -9.52 6.12
N TYR A 63 2.40 -8.92 6.03
CA TYR A 63 1.82 -8.48 4.76
C TYR A 63 2.51 -7.22 4.21
N ASN A 64 3.10 -6.42 5.10
CA ASN A 64 3.80 -5.15 4.87
C ASN A 64 2.96 -4.00 4.26
N ASP A 65 1.78 -4.28 3.71
CA ASP A 65 0.87 -3.27 3.16
C ASP A 65 -0.60 -3.59 3.48
N LEU A 66 -0.91 -4.04 4.71
CA LEU A 66 -2.27 -4.51 5.02
C LEU A 66 -3.23 -3.34 5.18
N VAL A 67 -3.96 -3.03 4.10
CA VAL A 67 -4.99 -2.01 4.06
C VAL A 67 -6.36 -2.60 3.71
N ALA A 68 -7.44 -1.86 3.99
CA ALA A 68 -8.80 -2.38 3.84
C ALA A 68 -9.16 -2.78 2.41
N CYS A 69 -8.57 -2.15 1.39
CA CYS A 69 -8.81 -2.51 -0.01
C CYS A 69 -8.20 -3.86 -0.42
N ASP A 70 -7.26 -4.37 0.37
CA ASP A 70 -6.55 -5.62 0.11
C ASP A 70 -7.24 -6.82 0.77
N ILE A 71 -8.30 -6.55 1.54
CA ILE A 71 -9.05 -7.55 2.31
C ILE A 71 -10.38 -7.81 1.61
N LEU A 72 -10.52 -9.00 1.03
CA LEU A 72 -11.79 -9.45 0.45
C LEU A 72 -12.64 -10.11 1.53
N VAL A 73 -13.90 -9.68 1.64
CA VAL A 73 -14.89 -10.27 2.55
C VAL A 73 -16.01 -10.95 1.78
N GLU A 74 -16.51 -12.06 2.31
CA GLU A 74 -17.69 -12.72 1.81
C GLU A 74 -18.92 -11.82 1.96
N LYS A 75 -19.62 -11.60 0.83
CA LYS A 75 -20.78 -10.70 0.77
C LYS A 75 -21.88 -11.02 1.78
N THR A 76 -22.06 -12.29 2.13
CA THR A 76 -23.20 -12.77 2.94
C THR A 76 -22.85 -13.06 4.39
N SER A 77 -21.57 -13.21 4.73
CA SER A 77 -21.15 -13.70 6.06
C SER A 77 -20.20 -12.76 6.79
N VAL A 78 -19.70 -11.70 6.12
CA VAL A 78 -18.66 -10.78 6.64
C VAL A 78 -17.39 -11.53 7.07
N LYS A 79 -17.23 -12.80 6.64
CA LYS A 79 -16.01 -13.57 6.85
C LYS A 79 -14.95 -13.10 5.86
N LEU A 80 -13.69 -13.20 6.27
CA LEU A 80 -12.55 -13.03 5.38
C LEU A 80 -12.61 -14.10 4.29
N ALA A 81 -12.60 -13.67 3.04
CA ALA A 81 -12.50 -14.54 1.88
C ALA A 81 -11.05 -14.70 1.43
N ALA A 82 -10.30 -13.59 1.35
CA ALA A 82 -8.89 -13.58 0.95
C ALA A 82 -8.20 -12.25 1.33
N ALA A 83 -6.86 -12.27 1.32
CA ALA A 83 -6.02 -11.07 1.24
C ALA A 83 -5.31 -11.06 -0.14
N VAL A 84 -5.28 -9.90 -0.81
CA VAL A 84 -4.78 -9.72 -2.19
C VAL A 84 -3.83 -8.53 -2.28
N ASP A 85 -2.92 -8.51 -3.26
CA ASP A 85 -1.79 -7.55 -3.33
C ASP A 85 -0.67 -7.79 -2.29
N TRP A 86 -0.22 -9.05 -2.22
CA TRP A 86 0.80 -9.51 -1.28
C TRP A 86 2.24 -9.30 -1.79
N ALA A 87 2.45 -8.45 -2.80
CA ALA A 87 3.76 -8.27 -3.43
C ALA A 87 4.82 -7.72 -2.47
N GLN A 88 4.39 -7.03 -1.41
CA GLN A 88 5.28 -6.51 -0.36
C GLN A 88 5.46 -7.47 0.82
N ALA A 89 4.75 -8.60 0.85
CA ALA A 89 4.82 -9.53 1.97
C ALA A 89 6.21 -10.16 2.12
N GLY A 90 6.61 -10.40 3.36
CA GLY A 90 7.97 -10.87 3.65
C GLY A 90 8.28 -10.98 5.14
N TRP A 91 9.55 -11.22 5.44
CA TRP A 91 10.04 -11.33 6.81
C TRP A 91 10.51 -9.97 7.30
N TYR A 92 9.70 -9.32 8.14
CA TYR A 92 9.93 -7.98 8.68
C TYR A 92 9.75 -7.97 10.20
N PRO A 93 10.22 -6.92 10.90
CA PRO A 93 9.84 -6.70 12.28
C PRO A 93 8.31 -6.66 12.46
N ALA A 94 7.82 -7.08 13.63
CA ALA A 94 6.38 -7.23 13.90
C ALA A 94 5.58 -5.92 14.10
N TYR A 95 6.15 -4.75 13.81
CA TYR A 95 5.58 -3.42 14.10
C TYR A 95 5.06 -2.69 12.87
#